data_AF-A0A919F1Y9-F1
#
_entry.id   AF-A0A919F1Y9-F1
#
_cell.length_a   1.000
_cell.length_b   1.000
_cell.length_c   1.000
_cell.angle_alpha   90.00
_cell.angle_beta   90.00
_cell.angle_gamma   90.00
#
_symmetry.space_group_name_H-M   'P 1'
#
loop_
_entity.id
_entity.type
_entity.pdbx_description
1 polymer ?
#
loop_
_entity_poly.entity_id
_entity_poly.type
_entity_poly.pdbx_seq_one_letter_code
_entity_poly.pdbx_strand_id
1 'polypeptide(L)'
;MKDILTVVNMQYYNSGSMLGCDGKVYSQGTVDFLTALACIQLEGGLSPSQVGLGLPASTRAAGGGYVSPTVVDNALDCLTAGTNCGTFKPSKTYPALRGAMTWSTNWDATSGNAWSTPVGAHVHALP
;
A
#
# COMPACT_ATOMS: atom_id res chain seq x y z
N MET A 1 -20.80 -10.46 0.45
CA MET A 1 -19.49 -10.44 1.15
C MET A 1 -18.82 -9.08 1.06
N LYS A 2 -18.73 -8.46 -0.13
CA LYS A 2 -18.26 -7.06 -0.27
C LYS A 2 -19.07 -6.10 0.62
N ASP A 3 -20.35 -6.40 0.80
CA ASP A 3 -21.36 -5.65 1.54
C ASP A 3 -21.14 -5.60 3.07
N ILE A 4 -20.28 -6.47 3.62
CA ILE A 4 -19.96 -6.53 5.07
C ILE A 4 -18.47 -6.33 5.37
N LEU A 5 -17.63 -6.27 4.33
CA LEU A 5 -16.19 -6.22 4.46
C LEU A 5 -15.72 -4.77 4.73
N THR A 6 -15.04 -4.54 5.85
CA THR A 6 -14.52 -3.20 6.17
C THR A 6 -13.30 -2.84 5.31
N VAL A 7 -12.29 -3.72 5.25
CA VAL A 7 -11.05 -3.51 4.49
C VAL A 7 -10.33 -4.83 4.21
N VAL A 8 -9.71 -4.92 3.04
CA VAL A 8 -8.68 -5.90 2.67
C VAL A 8 -7.32 -5.22 2.81
N ASN A 9 -6.53 -5.70 3.76
CA ASN A 9 -5.13 -5.30 3.91
C ASN A 9 -4.23 -6.39 3.32
N MET A 10 -4.08 -6.40 1.99
CA MET A 10 -3.24 -7.38 1.32
C MET A 10 -1.78 -7.24 1.78
N GLN A 11 -1.07 -8.36 1.92
CA GLN A 11 0.37 -8.36 2.25
C GLN A 11 1.19 -8.14 0.99
N TYR A 12 1.74 -6.94 0.81
CA TYR A 12 2.58 -6.56 -0.34
C TYR A 12 4.07 -6.93 -0.12
N TYR A 13 4.32 -8.04 0.55
CA TYR A 13 5.66 -8.48 0.98
C TYR A 13 5.75 -10.01 1.03
N ASN A 14 6.96 -10.54 1.20
CA ASN A 14 7.25 -11.97 1.03
C ASN A 14 6.71 -12.53 -0.30
N SER A 15 6.71 -11.69 -1.33
CA SER A 15 6.20 -12.02 -2.65
C SER A 15 7.35 -11.98 -3.66
N GLY A 16 7.27 -12.85 -4.67
CA GLY A 16 7.98 -12.61 -5.92
C GLY A 16 7.40 -11.40 -6.66
N SER A 17 7.71 -11.31 -7.95
CA SER A 17 7.03 -10.35 -8.81
C SER A 17 5.59 -10.81 -9.13
N MET A 18 4.69 -9.84 -9.33
CA MET A 18 3.29 -10.07 -9.62
C MET A 18 2.83 -9.20 -10.78
N LEU A 19 1.73 -9.59 -11.42
CA LEU A 19 1.11 -8.78 -12.46
C LEU A 19 0.34 -7.62 -11.82
N GLY A 20 0.45 -6.44 -12.41
CA GLY A 20 -0.44 -5.31 -12.13
C GLY A 20 -1.76 -5.40 -12.90
N CYS A 21 -2.67 -4.46 -12.65
CA CYS A 21 -3.93 -4.38 -13.43
C CYS A 21 -3.70 -4.07 -14.93
N ASP A 22 -2.52 -3.55 -15.30
CA ASP A 22 -2.12 -3.35 -16.70
C ASP A 22 -1.44 -4.58 -17.34
N GLY A 23 -1.38 -5.70 -16.63
CA GLY A 23 -0.78 -6.95 -17.09
C GLY A 23 0.75 -6.96 -17.12
N LYS A 24 1.44 -5.92 -16.62
CA LYS A 24 2.91 -5.90 -16.51
C LYS A 24 3.39 -6.49 -15.20
N VAL A 25 4.64 -6.94 -15.20
CA VAL A 25 5.30 -7.54 -14.04
C VAL A 25 5.91 -6.46 -13.16
N TYR A 26 5.58 -6.46 -11.87
CA TYR A 26 6.12 -5.57 -10.85
C TYR A 26 6.75 -6.38 -9.73
N SER A 27 7.87 -5.91 -9.17
CA SER A 27 8.58 -6.56 -8.07
C SER A 27 8.32 -5.86 -6.74
N GLN A 28 8.14 -6.64 -5.66
CA GLN A 28 7.96 -6.10 -4.31
C GLN A 28 9.06 -5.11 -3.91
N GLY A 29 8.76 -4.23 -2.96
CA GLY A 29 9.72 -3.23 -2.50
C GLY A 29 9.75 -1.94 -3.33
N THR A 30 8.73 -1.70 -4.17
CA THR A 30 8.65 -0.52 -5.05
C THR A 30 7.28 0.14 -4.95
N VAL A 31 7.21 1.44 -5.25
CA VAL A 31 5.93 2.18 -5.33
C VAL A 31 5.01 1.54 -6.37
N ASP A 32 5.55 1.15 -7.53
CA ASP A 32 4.79 0.57 -8.63
C ASP A 32 4.17 -0.78 -8.25
N PHE A 33 4.84 -1.59 -7.43
CA PHE A 33 4.25 -2.82 -6.93
C PHE A 33 3.04 -2.57 -6.03
N LEU A 34 3.08 -1.54 -5.17
CA LEU A 34 1.96 -1.21 -4.30
C LEU A 34 0.77 -0.71 -5.12
N THR A 35 1.01 0.25 -6.01
CA THR A 35 -0.03 0.92 -6.78
C THR A 35 -0.64 0.01 -7.84
N ALA A 36 0.18 -0.75 -8.59
CA ALA A 36 -0.30 -1.62 -9.67
C ALA A 36 -1.09 -2.83 -9.16
N LEU A 37 -0.77 -3.36 -7.98
CA LEU A 37 -1.53 -4.46 -7.37
C LEU A 37 -2.76 -3.95 -6.60
N ALA A 38 -2.70 -2.80 -5.94
CA ALA A 38 -3.90 -2.17 -5.37
C ALA A 38 -4.95 -1.86 -6.46
N CYS A 39 -4.48 -1.46 -7.65
CA CYS A 39 -5.33 -1.25 -8.81
C CYS A 39 -6.20 -2.48 -9.14
N ILE A 40 -5.69 -3.71 -9.02
CA ILE A 40 -6.48 -4.93 -9.27
C ILE A 40 -7.69 -5.01 -8.35
N GLN A 41 -7.53 -4.66 -7.08
CA GLN A 41 -8.64 -4.66 -6.11
C GLN A 41 -9.65 -3.54 -6.39
N LEU A 42 -9.13 -2.35 -6.73
CA LEU A 42 -9.92 -1.15 -6.99
C LEU A 42 -10.73 -1.25 -8.30
N GLU A 43 -10.14 -1.85 -9.35
CA GLU A 43 -10.81 -2.10 -10.63
C GLU A 43 -11.59 -3.42 -10.63
N GLY A 44 -11.24 -4.37 -9.76
CA GLY A 44 -11.97 -5.63 -9.49
C GLY A 44 -13.24 -5.47 -8.62
N GLY A 45 -13.61 -4.22 -8.35
CA GLY A 45 -14.90 -3.85 -7.76
C GLY A 45 -14.95 -3.88 -6.23
N LEU A 46 -13.84 -3.74 -5.53
CA LEU A 46 -13.87 -3.28 -4.13
C LEU A 46 -14.05 -1.75 -4.11
N SER A 47 -14.80 -1.25 -3.13
CA SER A 47 -14.80 0.20 -2.86
C SER A 47 -13.40 0.63 -2.42
N PRO A 48 -12.94 1.86 -2.74
CA PRO A 48 -11.64 2.37 -2.27
C PRO A 48 -11.47 2.26 -0.75
N SER A 49 -12.56 2.49 -0.01
CA SER A 49 -12.59 2.40 1.46
C SER A 49 -12.40 0.97 1.99
N GLN A 50 -12.37 -0.02 1.10
CA GLN A 50 -12.14 -1.43 1.40
C GLN A 50 -10.75 -1.90 1.00
N VAL A 51 -9.87 -1.02 0.51
CA VAL A 51 -8.51 -1.38 0.08
C VAL A 51 -7.49 -0.66 0.95
N GLY A 52 -6.60 -1.43 1.58
CA GLY A 52 -5.47 -0.93 2.36
C GLY A 52 -4.15 -1.59 1.98
N LEU A 53 -3.06 -0.86 2.15
CA LEU A 53 -1.71 -1.30 1.78
C LEU A 53 -0.99 -1.96 2.96
N GLY A 54 -0.84 -3.28 2.95
CA GLY A 54 -0.17 -4.04 4.02
C GLY A 54 1.34 -4.22 3.79
N LEU A 55 2.17 -3.65 4.66
CA LEU A 55 3.63 -3.59 4.51
C LEU A 55 4.37 -4.14 5.75
N PRO A 56 5.67 -4.48 5.63
CA PRO A 56 6.51 -4.74 6.79
C PRO A 56 6.89 -3.43 7.51
N ALA A 57 6.83 -3.42 8.84
CA ALA A 57 7.20 -2.25 9.65
C ALA A 57 8.71 -1.94 9.59
N SER A 58 9.53 -2.97 9.35
CA SER A 58 10.98 -2.85 9.21
C SER A 58 11.53 -3.97 8.34
N THR A 59 12.81 -3.89 7.97
CA THR A 59 13.50 -4.96 7.23
C THR A 59 13.57 -6.29 7.99
N ARG A 60 13.34 -6.28 9.32
CA ARG A 60 13.31 -7.51 10.13
C ARG A 60 11.94 -8.18 10.14
N ALA A 61 10.89 -7.49 9.68
CA ALA A 61 9.53 -7.98 9.78
C ALA A 61 9.11 -8.91 8.63
N ALA A 62 9.92 -9.01 7.56
CA ALA A 62 9.67 -9.87 6.42
C ALA A 62 10.99 -10.33 5.77
N GLY A 63 10.95 -11.44 5.03
CA GLY A 63 12.08 -11.92 4.23
C GLY A 63 12.34 -11.08 2.97
N GLY A 64 11.36 -10.25 2.56
CA GLY A 64 11.51 -9.25 1.50
C GLY A 64 10.26 -8.39 1.36
N GLY A 65 10.36 -7.27 0.65
CA GLY A 65 9.23 -6.37 0.37
C GLY A 65 9.08 -5.18 1.34
N TYR A 66 10.00 -5.00 2.28
CA TYR A 66 10.07 -3.75 3.06
C TYR A 66 10.33 -2.56 2.14
N VAL A 67 9.66 -1.44 2.43
CA VAL A 67 9.89 -0.13 1.80
C VAL A 67 9.97 0.95 2.87
N SER A 68 10.62 2.08 2.58
CA SER A 68 10.63 3.22 3.49
C SER A 68 9.22 3.84 3.63
N PRO A 69 8.91 4.54 4.74
CA PRO A 69 7.66 5.28 4.90
C PRO A 69 7.32 6.18 3.71
N THR A 70 8.30 6.91 3.18
CA THR A 70 8.12 7.77 2.00
C THR A 70 7.60 7.01 0.77
N VAL A 71 7.99 5.75 0.58
CA VAL A 71 7.46 4.94 -0.54
C VAL A 71 6.00 4.53 -0.29
N VAL A 72 5.62 4.29 0.97
CA VAL A 72 4.22 4.06 1.35
C VAL A 72 3.39 5.31 1.09
N ASP A 73 3.87 6.47 1.54
CA ASP A 73 3.21 7.77 1.37
C ASP A 73 3.05 8.11 -0.12
N ASN A 74 4.10 7.91 -0.93
CA ASN A 74 4.04 8.08 -2.38
C ASN A 74 3.02 7.16 -3.06
N ALA A 75 2.90 5.90 -2.59
CA ALA A 75 1.89 4.98 -3.12
C ALA A 75 0.47 5.42 -2.75
N LEU A 76 0.27 5.91 -1.52
CA LEU A 76 -1.00 6.48 -1.07
C LEU A 76 -1.37 7.70 -1.92
N ASP A 77 -0.45 8.66 -2.07
CA ASP A 77 -0.64 9.87 -2.91
C ASP A 77 -0.95 9.52 -4.37
N CYS A 78 -0.25 8.52 -4.92
CA CYS A 78 -0.48 8.10 -6.29
C CYS A 78 -1.89 7.56 -6.48
N LEU A 79 -2.37 6.76 -5.52
CA LEU A 79 -3.72 6.20 -5.58
C LEU A 79 -4.79 7.26 -5.27
N THR A 80 -4.60 8.14 -4.28
CA THR A 80 -5.63 9.06 -3.80
C THR A 80 -5.70 10.37 -4.59
N ALA A 81 -4.55 10.88 -5.05
CA ALA A 81 -4.41 12.19 -5.69
C ALA A 81 -3.71 12.15 -7.06
N GLY A 82 -3.14 11.00 -7.46
CA GLY A 82 -2.45 10.86 -8.76
C GLY A 82 -1.08 11.52 -8.81
N THR A 83 -0.49 11.83 -7.65
CA THR A 83 0.83 12.46 -7.45
C THR A 83 1.83 11.45 -6.90
N ASN A 84 3.14 11.71 -7.02
CA ASN A 84 4.19 10.82 -6.50
C ASN A 84 4.15 9.36 -7.00
N CYS A 85 3.49 9.11 -8.13
CA CYS A 85 3.50 7.82 -8.81
C CYS A 85 4.91 7.47 -9.33
N GLY A 86 5.18 6.17 -9.45
CA GLY A 86 6.32 5.67 -10.21
C GLY A 86 6.02 5.64 -11.71
N THR A 87 6.43 4.56 -12.37
CA THR A 87 6.14 4.37 -13.80
C THR A 87 4.71 3.90 -14.04
N PHE A 88 4.12 3.20 -13.06
CA PHE A 88 2.70 2.86 -13.08
C PHE A 88 1.88 4.07 -12.61
N LYS A 89 0.87 4.43 -13.40
CA LYS A 89 -0.10 5.47 -13.05
C LYS A 89 -1.52 4.90 -13.15
N PRO A 90 -2.30 4.91 -12.05
CA PRO A 90 -3.70 4.51 -12.09
C PRO A 90 -4.51 5.33 -13.11
N SER A 91 -5.51 4.70 -13.72
CA SER A 91 -6.40 5.33 -14.72
C SER A 91 -7.27 6.46 -14.14
N LYS A 92 -7.50 6.45 -12.83
CA LYS A 92 -8.25 7.43 -12.04
C LYS A 92 -7.73 7.47 -10.61
N THR A 93 -8.10 8.51 -9.86
CA THR A 93 -7.79 8.64 -8.43
C THR A 93 -8.86 7.98 -7.56
N TYR A 94 -8.47 7.64 -6.34
CA TYR A 94 -9.25 6.92 -5.34
C TYR A 94 -9.17 7.62 -3.97
N PRO A 95 -9.75 8.83 -3.80
CA PRO A 95 -9.58 9.63 -2.58
C PRO A 95 -9.99 8.88 -1.30
N ALA A 96 -11.04 8.07 -1.37
CA ALA A 96 -11.55 7.30 -0.24
C ALA A 96 -10.75 6.01 0.06
N LEU A 97 -9.49 5.88 -0.39
CA LEU A 97 -8.64 4.72 -0.06
C LEU A 97 -8.52 4.58 1.47
N ARG A 98 -8.58 3.36 2.00
CA ARG A 98 -8.66 3.17 3.47
C ARG A 98 -7.40 3.65 4.21
N GLY A 99 -6.23 3.40 3.64
CA GLY A 99 -4.94 3.70 4.27
C GLY A 99 -3.97 2.53 4.21
N ALA A 100 -3.19 2.34 5.28
CA ALA A 100 -2.10 1.37 5.34
C ALA A 100 -2.24 0.44 6.56
N MET A 101 -1.61 -0.74 6.47
CA MET A 101 -1.48 -1.74 7.51
C MET A 101 -0.02 -2.15 7.62
N THR A 102 0.43 -2.51 8.82
CA THR A 102 1.81 -2.98 8.99
C THR A 102 1.90 -4.28 9.79
N TRP A 103 2.78 -5.16 9.34
CA TRP A 103 3.30 -6.25 10.17
C TRP A 103 4.66 -5.84 10.73
N SER A 104 4.82 -5.61 12.02
CA SER A 104 3.80 -5.55 13.07
C SER A 104 4.11 -4.38 14.00
N THR A 105 3.22 -4.08 14.94
CA THR A 105 3.45 -3.08 15.98
C THR A 105 4.71 -3.38 16.82
N ASN A 106 5.02 -4.65 17.08
CA ASN A 106 6.25 -5.03 17.80
C ASN A 106 7.52 -4.69 17.01
N TRP A 107 7.51 -4.96 15.71
CA TRP A 107 8.65 -4.62 14.84
C TRP A 107 8.79 -3.12 14.65
N ASP A 108 7.68 -2.39 14.55
CA ASP A 108 7.68 -0.93 14.50
C ASP A 108 8.25 -0.33 15.80
N ALA A 109 7.79 -0.81 16.97
CA ALA A 109 8.31 -0.36 18.26
C ALA A 109 9.80 -0.67 18.43
N THR A 110 10.26 -1.84 17.97
CA THR A 110 11.70 -2.19 17.95
C THR A 110 12.51 -1.27 17.03
N SER A 111 11.86 -0.69 16.02
CA SER A 111 12.42 0.30 15.10
C SER A 111 12.10 1.74 15.51
N GLY A 112 11.70 1.99 16.76
CA GLY A 112 11.46 3.33 17.29
C GLY A 112 10.22 4.03 16.72
N ASN A 113 9.19 3.27 16.33
CA ASN A 113 7.96 3.75 15.70
C ASN A 113 8.21 4.52 14.38
N ALA A 114 9.32 4.22 13.70
CA ALA A 114 9.74 4.89 12.48
C ALA A 114 8.79 4.63 11.29
N TRP A 115 7.92 3.62 11.36
CA TRP A 115 6.89 3.38 10.36
C TRP A 115 5.58 4.07 10.73
N SER A 116 5.03 3.81 11.93
CA SER A 116 3.71 4.34 12.30
C SER A 116 3.68 5.87 12.46
N THR A 117 4.79 6.49 12.87
CA THR A 117 4.83 7.94 13.07
C THR A 117 4.60 8.70 11.76
N PRO A 118 5.43 8.54 10.70
CA PRO A 118 5.20 9.22 9.43
C PRO A 118 3.99 8.69 8.66
N VAL A 119 3.85 7.36 8.50
CA VAL A 119 2.76 6.79 7.68
C VAL A 119 1.40 7.04 8.33
N GLY A 120 1.31 6.95 9.65
CA GLY A 120 0.10 7.28 10.38
C GLY A 120 -0.29 8.74 10.22
N ALA A 121 0.66 9.68 10.33
CA ALA A 121 0.38 11.09 10.08
C ALA A 121 -0.11 11.35 8.65
N HIS A 122 0.51 10.70 7.66
CA HIS A 122 0.14 10.82 6.25
C HIS A 122 -1.27 10.27 5.97
N VAL A 123 -1.59 9.07 6.46
CA VAL A 123 -2.92 8.46 6.29
C VAL A 123 -4.03 9.33 6.91
N HIS A 124 -3.80 9.93 8.08
CA HIS A 124 -4.79 10.82 8.72
C HIS A 124 -4.95 12.17 8.01
N ALA A 125 -4.05 12.51 7.09
CA ALA A 125 -4.09 13.74 6.30
C ALA A 125 -4.55 13.53 4.85
N LEU A 126 -4.95 12.30 4.48
CA LEU A 126 -5.52 12.01 3.17
C LEU A 126 -6.82 12.83 2.93
N PRO A 127 -7.09 13.20 1.67
CA PRO A 127 -8.21 14.07 1.30
C PRO A 127 -9.61 13.47 1.53
#